data_AF-A0A8S2YG97-F1
#
_entry.id   AF-A0A8S2YG97-F1
#
_cell.length_a   1.000
_cell.length_b   1.000
_cell.length_c   1.000
_cell.angle_alpha   90.00
_cell.angle_beta   90.00
_cell.angle_gamma   90.00
#
_symmetry.space_group_name_H-M   'P 1'
#
loop_
_entity.id
_entity.type
_entity.pdbx_description
1 polymer ?
#
loop_
_entity_poly.entity_id
_entity_poly.type
_entity_poly.pdbx_seq_one_letter_code
_entity_poly.pdbx_strand_id
1 'polypeptide(L)'
;MTRGEREALSQRICNFYIDSSNNSVKTTVNYFKKQNIPQTTIYNILRKYRQHGTTKYLPKSGRPYKISDKQLDGLVKSVNNRCGLSQRKLGRRFGVHHSTISRTLRKRTSVVIRKRRKAPKMNSEDQESRARKNCGKMYRKLLRGCDYHHNGNYLFWPDLASAHYSNLVKERLHKKNVPFVACQDNPPNVPQARPIETVWALLERKLYENNWEAKNLDALARRIKQKAKELDQ
;
A
#
# COMPACT_ATOMS: atom_id res chain seq x y z
N MET A 1 -38.77 -3.29 -27.43
CA MET A 1 -38.80 -2.64 -26.11
C MET A 1 -37.42 -2.70 -25.47
N THR A 2 -36.77 -1.54 -25.28
CA THR A 2 -35.44 -1.41 -24.65
C THR A 2 -35.49 -1.68 -23.14
N ARG A 3 -34.32 -1.77 -22.47
CA ARG A 3 -34.26 -1.92 -21.00
C ARG A 3 -34.96 -0.74 -20.29
N GLY A 4 -34.70 0.48 -20.75
CA GLY A 4 -35.27 1.69 -20.17
C GLY A 4 -36.80 1.72 -20.30
N GLU A 5 -37.33 1.37 -21.47
CA GLU A 5 -38.78 1.28 -21.68
C GLU A 5 -39.47 0.23 -20.78
N ARG A 6 -38.81 -0.91 -20.54
CA ARG A 6 -39.33 -1.95 -19.62
C ARG A 6 -39.31 -1.49 -18.16
N GLU A 7 -38.27 -0.77 -17.74
CA GLU A 7 -38.19 -0.19 -16.40
C GLU A 7 -39.25 0.92 -16.23
N ALA A 8 -39.45 1.78 -17.23
CA ALA A 8 -40.49 2.82 -17.22
C ALA A 8 -41.91 2.22 -17.16
N LEU A 9 -42.18 1.16 -17.93
CA LEU A 9 -43.44 0.43 -17.86
C LEU A 9 -43.66 -0.18 -16.46
N SER A 10 -42.62 -0.79 -15.89
CA SER A 10 -42.68 -1.37 -14.55
C SER A 10 -42.95 -0.30 -13.49
N GLN A 11 -42.30 0.87 -13.61
CA GLN A 11 -42.54 2.02 -12.73
C GLN A 11 -43.97 2.51 -12.83
N ARG A 12 -44.49 2.67 -14.06
CA ARG A 12 -45.86 3.12 -14.29
C ARG A 12 -46.89 2.18 -13.66
N ILE A 13 -46.69 0.87 -13.79
CA ILE A 13 -47.58 -0.14 -13.21
C ILE A 13 -47.52 -0.12 -11.67
N CYS A 14 -46.31 -0.02 -11.10
CA CYS A 14 -46.14 0.00 -9.65
C CYS A 14 -46.67 1.30 -9.01
N ASN A 15 -46.48 2.46 -9.65
CA ASN A 15 -47.04 3.72 -9.18
C ASN A 15 -48.57 3.66 -9.17
N PHE A 16 -49.20 3.21 -10.26
CA PHE A 16 -50.65 3.04 -10.30
C PHE A 16 -51.15 2.04 -9.23
N TYR A 17 -50.40 0.96 -9.01
CA TYR A 17 -50.73 -0.04 -8.01
C TYR A 17 -50.77 0.57 -6.58
N ILE A 18 -49.81 1.43 -6.23
CA ILE A 18 -49.74 2.10 -4.93
C ILE A 18 -50.75 3.25 -4.85
N ASP A 19 -50.65 4.20 -5.77
CA ASP A 19 -51.27 5.52 -5.65
C ASP A 19 -52.76 5.50 -6.04
N SER A 20 -53.11 4.73 -7.07
CA SER A 20 -54.45 4.78 -7.67
C SER A 20 -55.31 3.56 -7.34
N SER A 21 -54.68 2.39 -7.13
CA SER A 21 -55.41 1.14 -6.91
C SER A 21 -55.52 0.72 -5.45
N ASN A 22 -54.90 1.47 -4.53
CA ASN A 22 -54.77 1.14 -3.11
C ASN A 22 -54.29 -0.32 -2.90
N ASN A 23 -53.19 -0.69 -3.57
CA ASN A 23 -52.60 -2.04 -3.54
C ASN A 23 -53.49 -3.18 -4.08
N SER A 24 -54.54 -2.87 -4.85
CA SER A 24 -55.39 -3.86 -5.50
C SER A 24 -54.79 -4.38 -6.82
N VAL A 25 -54.39 -5.66 -6.81
CA VAL A 25 -53.89 -6.35 -8.02
C VAL A 25 -54.97 -6.43 -9.09
N LYS A 26 -56.21 -6.77 -8.71
CA LYS A 26 -57.32 -6.96 -9.65
C LYS A 26 -57.63 -5.65 -10.41
N THR A 27 -57.66 -4.53 -9.69
CA THR A 27 -57.89 -3.20 -10.27
C THR A 27 -56.75 -2.78 -11.20
N THR A 28 -55.50 -3.01 -10.77
CA THR A 28 -54.31 -2.73 -11.58
C THR A 28 -54.27 -3.54 -12.88
N VAL A 29 -54.53 -4.85 -12.80
CA VAL A 29 -54.53 -5.75 -13.97
C VAL A 29 -55.61 -5.34 -14.97
N ASN A 30 -56.83 -5.06 -14.52
CA ASN A 30 -57.92 -4.65 -15.40
C ASN A 30 -57.64 -3.31 -16.11
N TYR A 31 -57.02 -2.34 -15.43
CA TYR A 31 -56.66 -1.06 -16.01
C TYR A 31 -55.62 -1.20 -17.13
N PHE A 32 -54.51 -1.89 -16.88
CA PHE A 32 -53.44 -2.04 -17.88
C PHE A 32 -53.77 -3.09 -18.97
N LYS A 33 -54.67 -4.05 -18.69
CA LYS A 33 -55.20 -4.96 -19.71
C LYS A 33 -55.93 -4.18 -20.81
N LYS A 34 -56.71 -3.14 -20.46
CA LYS A 34 -57.38 -2.26 -21.42
C LYS A 34 -56.39 -1.46 -22.29
N GLN A 35 -55.14 -1.30 -21.84
CA GLN A 35 -54.06 -0.64 -22.57
C GLN A 35 -53.21 -1.62 -23.38
N ASN A 36 -53.72 -2.83 -23.65
CA ASN A 36 -53.03 -3.89 -24.40
C ASN A 36 -51.71 -4.38 -23.75
N ILE A 37 -51.55 -4.24 -22.43
CA ILE A 37 -50.43 -4.87 -21.72
C ILE A 37 -50.84 -6.29 -21.28
N PRO A 38 -50.03 -7.33 -21.59
CA PRO A 38 -50.35 -8.69 -21.20
C PRO A 38 -50.47 -8.86 -19.68
N GLN A 39 -51.50 -9.57 -19.23
CA GLN A 39 -51.76 -9.81 -17.81
C GLN A 39 -50.58 -10.49 -17.10
N THR A 40 -49.96 -11.47 -17.76
CA THR A 40 -48.78 -12.19 -17.26
C THR A 40 -47.62 -11.25 -16.94
N THR A 41 -47.39 -10.24 -17.77
CA THR A 41 -46.38 -9.20 -17.55
C THR A 41 -46.71 -8.36 -16.31
N ILE A 42 -47.98 -7.95 -16.16
CA ILE A 42 -48.44 -7.16 -15.00
C ILE A 42 -48.25 -7.96 -13.70
N TYR A 43 -48.71 -9.22 -13.66
CA TYR A 43 -48.52 -10.10 -12.50
C TYR A 43 -47.04 -10.33 -12.18
N ASN A 44 -46.19 -10.57 -13.17
CA ASN A 44 -44.76 -10.76 -12.96
C ASN A 44 -44.07 -9.50 -12.40
N ILE A 45 -44.45 -8.31 -12.89
CA ILE A 45 -43.94 -7.03 -12.39
C ILE A 45 -44.37 -6.82 -10.93
N LEU A 46 -45.65 -6.98 -10.63
CA LEU A 46 -46.17 -6.81 -9.26
C LEU A 46 -45.58 -7.85 -8.30
N ARG A 47 -45.39 -9.11 -8.73
CA ARG A 47 -44.72 -10.15 -7.93
C ARG A 47 -43.28 -9.76 -7.60
N LYS A 48 -42.52 -9.34 -8.62
CA LYS A 48 -41.12 -8.89 -8.44
C LYS A 48 -41.05 -7.67 -7.53
N TYR A 49 -41.98 -6.72 -7.70
CA TYR A 49 -42.04 -5.51 -6.90
C TYR A 49 -42.39 -5.81 -5.43
N ARG A 50 -43.38 -6.68 -5.17
CA ARG A 50 -43.72 -7.14 -3.82
C ARG A 50 -42.56 -7.87 -3.14
N GLN A 51 -41.76 -8.63 -3.89
CA GLN A 51 -40.64 -9.40 -3.34
C GLN A 51 -39.39 -8.53 -3.07
N HIS A 52 -39.07 -7.58 -3.95
CA HIS A 52 -37.80 -6.84 -3.90
C HIS A 52 -37.94 -5.33 -3.67
N GLY A 53 -39.17 -4.80 -3.63
CA GLY A 53 -39.46 -3.38 -3.44
C GLY A 53 -38.98 -2.46 -4.57
N THR A 54 -38.53 -3.01 -5.71
CA THR A 54 -37.93 -2.23 -6.79
C THR A 54 -38.37 -2.68 -8.17
N THR A 55 -38.52 -1.72 -9.07
CA THR A 55 -38.83 -1.90 -10.49
C THR A 55 -37.57 -2.04 -11.34
N LYS A 56 -36.39 -1.66 -10.80
CA LYS A 56 -35.10 -1.73 -11.50
C LYS A 56 -34.72 -3.17 -11.84
N TYR A 57 -33.96 -3.37 -12.92
CA TYR A 57 -33.38 -4.68 -13.22
C TYR A 57 -32.38 -5.09 -12.14
N LEU A 58 -32.58 -6.29 -11.58
CA LEU A 58 -31.64 -6.91 -10.65
C LEU A 58 -30.47 -7.52 -11.44
N PRO A 59 -29.26 -7.55 -10.85
CA PRO A 59 -28.12 -8.22 -11.46
C PRO A 59 -28.45 -9.69 -11.74
N LYS A 60 -28.16 -10.14 -12.96
CA LYS A 60 -28.26 -11.56 -13.31
C LYS A 60 -27.01 -12.29 -12.83
N SER A 61 -27.15 -13.58 -12.54
CA SER A 61 -26.00 -14.45 -12.31
C SER A 61 -25.07 -14.39 -13.53
N GLY A 62 -23.80 -14.11 -13.27
CA GLY A 62 -22.76 -14.09 -14.29
C GLY A 62 -22.19 -15.47 -14.55
N ARG A 63 -21.24 -15.56 -15.49
CA ARG A 63 -20.46 -16.77 -15.70
C ARG A 63 -19.67 -17.12 -14.43
N PRO A 64 -19.63 -18.39 -14.00
CA PRO A 64 -18.81 -18.84 -12.88
C PRO A 64 -17.34 -18.44 -13.06
N TYR A 65 -16.66 -18.16 -11.95
CA TYR A 65 -15.24 -17.85 -11.96
C TYR A 65 -14.40 -19.06 -12.36
N LYS A 66 -13.32 -18.84 -13.12
CA LYS A 66 -12.35 -19.90 -13.49
C LYS A 66 -11.55 -20.45 -12.30
N ILE A 67 -11.47 -19.69 -11.22
CA ILE A 67 -10.80 -20.08 -9.97
C ILE A 67 -11.89 -20.23 -8.93
N SER A 68 -12.07 -21.44 -8.40
CA SER A 68 -13.02 -21.70 -7.31
C SER A 68 -12.55 -21.06 -6.00
N ASP A 69 -13.41 -20.94 -5.01
CA ASP A 69 -13.03 -20.36 -3.72
C ASP A 69 -11.96 -21.19 -3.00
N LYS A 70 -12.01 -22.53 -3.09
CA LYS A 70 -10.94 -23.40 -2.59
C LYS A 70 -9.59 -23.16 -3.29
N GLN A 71 -9.61 -22.95 -4.61
CA GLN A 71 -8.40 -22.60 -5.35
C GLN A 71 -7.92 -21.18 -5.02
N LEU A 72 -8.83 -20.26 -4.71
CA LEU A 72 -8.52 -18.90 -4.28
C LEU A 72 -7.75 -18.91 -2.96
N ASP A 73 -8.16 -19.71 -1.99
CA ASP A 73 -7.44 -19.84 -0.71
C ASP A 73 -6.03 -20.39 -0.91
N GLY A 74 -5.89 -21.40 -1.77
CA GLY A 74 -4.58 -21.95 -2.15
C GLY A 74 -3.70 -20.90 -2.84
N LEU A 75 -4.29 -20.05 -3.68
CA LEU A 75 -3.60 -18.95 -4.34
C LEU A 75 -3.15 -17.90 -3.32
N VAL A 76 -4.02 -17.47 -2.41
CA VAL A 76 -3.71 -16.50 -1.34
C VAL A 76 -2.60 -17.02 -0.45
N LYS A 77 -2.68 -18.27 0.03
CA LYS A 77 -1.61 -18.91 0.83
C LYS A 77 -0.27 -18.98 0.09
N SER A 78 -0.33 -19.09 -1.25
CA SER A 78 0.88 -19.12 -2.06
C SER A 78 1.52 -17.75 -2.20
N VAL A 79 0.76 -16.64 -2.18
CA VAL A 79 1.32 -15.29 -2.41
C VAL A 79 1.51 -14.48 -1.14
N ASN A 80 0.70 -14.72 -0.11
CA ASN A 80 0.69 -13.89 1.10
C ASN A 80 2.00 -14.06 1.88
N ASN A 81 2.65 -12.95 2.23
CA ASN A 81 3.95 -12.91 2.90
C ASN A 81 5.08 -13.68 2.19
N ARG A 82 4.94 -13.98 0.88
CA ARG A 82 5.95 -14.74 0.13
C ARG A 82 6.68 -13.91 -0.93
N CYS A 83 7.99 -14.18 -1.00
CA CYS A 83 9.00 -13.71 -1.93
C CYS A 83 8.92 -14.25 -3.37
N GLY A 84 9.27 -13.47 -4.41
CA GLY A 84 9.86 -14.02 -5.65
C GLY A 84 8.96 -14.92 -6.52
N LEU A 85 7.64 -14.85 -6.37
CA LEU A 85 6.71 -15.67 -7.13
C LEU A 85 6.24 -14.97 -8.41
N SER A 86 6.47 -15.62 -9.56
CA SER A 86 5.97 -15.16 -10.85
C SER A 86 4.49 -15.52 -11.04
N GLN A 87 3.69 -14.56 -11.49
CA GLN A 87 2.29 -14.79 -11.89
C GLN A 87 2.17 -15.84 -13.01
N ARG A 88 3.20 -15.99 -13.87
CA ARG A 88 3.24 -17.03 -14.90
C ARG A 88 3.39 -18.43 -14.29
N LYS A 89 4.23 -18.56 -13.24
CA LYS A 89 4.40 -19.82 -12.50
C LYS A 89 3.12 -20.20 -11.75
N LEU A 90 2.45 -19.22 -11.14
CA LEU A 90 1.14 -19.42 -10.53
C LEU A 90 0.09 -19.81 -11.57
N GLY A 91 0.06 -19.15 -12.73
CA GLY A 91 -0.86 -19.48 -13.82
C GLY A 91 -0.76 -20.95 -14.24
N ARG A 92 0.46 -21.45 -14.49
CA ARG A 92 0.70 -22.87 -14.77
C ARG A 92 0.20 -23.79 -13.66
N ARG A 93 0.48 -23.44 -12.39
CA ARG A 93 0.06 -24.23 -11.23
C ARG A 93 -1.47 -24.32 -11.08
N PHE A 94 -2.18 -23.24 -11.36
CA PHE A 94 -3.64 -23.17 -11.23
C PHE A 94 -4.38 -23.43 -12.55
N GLY A 95 -3.68 -23.83 -13.62
CA GLY A 95 -4.30 -24.13 -14.93
C GLY A 95 -4.96 -22.92 -15.60
N VAL A 96 -4.48 -21.69 -15.32
CA VAL A 96 -5.05 -20.45 -15.85
C VAL A 96 -3.98 -19.54 -16.43
N HIS A 97 -4.38 -18.65 -17.33
CA HIS A 97 -3.46 -17.63 -17.83
C HIS A 97 -3.04 -16.67 -16.71
N HIS A 98 -1.79 -16.18 -16.75
CA HIS A 98 -1.24 -15.30 -15.70
C HIS A 98 -2.08 -14.03 -15.45
N SER A 99 -2.74 -13.51 -16.49
CA SER A 99 -3.62 -12.34 -16.36
C SER A 99 -4.90 -12.64 -15.56
N THR A 100 -5.34 -13.90 -15.50
CA THR A 100 -6.42 -14.34 -14.60
C THR A 100 -5.95 -14.30 -13.16
N ILE A 101 -4.72 -14.76 -12.86
CA ILE A 101 -4.13 -14.66 -11.52
C ILE A 101 -4.10 -13.20 -11.04
N SER A 102 -3.54 -12.30 -11.86
CA SER A 102 -3.45 -10.87 -11.55
C SER A 102 -4.83 -10.23 -11.28
N ARG A 103 -5.81 -10.50 -12.16
CA ARG A 103 -7.17 -9.97 -11.98
C ARG A 103 -7.85 -10.54 -10.74
N THR A 104 -7.70 -11.85 -10.49
CA THR A 104 -8.29 -12.50 -9.32
C THR A 104 -7.71 -11.94 -8.03
N LEU A 105 -6.39 -11.81 -7.92
CA LEU A 105 -5.75 -11.21 -6.74
C LEU A 105 -6.26 -9.78 -6.50
N ARG A 106 -6.32 -8.95 -7.56
CA ARG A 106 -6.77 -7.56 -7.43
C ARG A 106 -8.26 -7.41 -7.11
N LYS A 107 -9.13 -8.25 -7.69
CA LYS A 107 -10.59 -8.07 -7.58
C LYS A 107 -11.25 -8.89 -6.47
N ARG A 108 -10.67 -10.03 -6.11
CA ARG A 108 -11.27 -11.00 -5.17
C ARG A 108 -10.48 -11.16 -3.88
N THR A 109 -9.36 -10.47 -3.70
CA THR A 109 -8.54 -10.56 -2.49
C THR A 109 -8.06 -9.19 -2.04
N SER A 110 -7.61 -9.08 -0.80
CA SER A 110 -6.96 -7.89 -0.24
C SER A 110 -5.44 -7.87 -0.47
N VAL A 111 -4.88 -8.83 -1.22
CA VAL A 111 -3.43 -8.94 -1.44
C VAL A 111 -2.95 -7.79 -2.33
N VAL A 112 -2.06 -6.96 -1.78
CA VAL A 112 -1.41 -5.87 -2.50
C VAL A 112 -0.01 -6.29 -2.92
N ILE A 113 0.26 -6.20 -4.22
CA ILE A 113 1.59 -6.49 -4.77
C ILE A 113 2.42 -5.21 -4.71
N ARG A 114 3.56 -5.25 -4.01
CA ARG A 114 4.50 -4.12 -3.92
C ARG A 114 5.91 -4.53 -4.31
N LYS A 115 6.71 -3.57 -4.77
CA LYS A 115 8.15 -3.76 -4.96
C LYS A 115 8.84 -3.77 -3.59
N ARG A 116 9.64 -4.80 -3.32
CA ARG A 116 10.43 -4.90 -2.09
C ARG A 116 11.51 -3.83 -2.09
N ARG A 117 11.61 -3.05 -1.01
CA ARG A 117 12.74 -2.14 -0.80
C ARG A 117 14.02 -2.96 -0.62
N LYS A 118 15.12 -2.51 -1.25
CA LYS A 118 16.44 -3.11 -1.00
C LYS A 118 16.80 -2.84 0.45
N ALA A 119 17.23 -3.88 1.16
CA ALA A 119 17.78 -3.77 2.49
C ALA A 119 19.26 -4.16 2.44
N PRO A 120 20.12 -3.55 3.26
CA PRO A 120 21.50 -4.00 3.41
C PRO A 120 21.53 -5.49 3.77
N LYS A 121 22.39 -6.26 3.09
CA LYS A 121 22.55 -7.69 3.37
C LYS A 121 23.39 -7.88 4.62
N MET A 122 22.85 -8.55 5.62
CA MET A 122 23.65 -9.08 6.72
C MET A 122 24.27 -10.40 6.26
N ASN A 123 25.59 -10.48 6.27
CA ASN A 123 26.31 -11.60 5.66
C ASN A 123 26.52 -12.78 6.63
N SER A 124 26.41 -12.55 7.95
CA SER A 124 26.55 -13.59 8.97
C SER A 124 25.54 -13.42 10.11
N GLU A 125 25.16 -14.52 10.76
CA GLU A 125 24.29 -14.52 11.94
C GLU A 125 24.89 -13.67 13.08
N ASP A 126 26.21 -13.71 13.25
CA ASP A 126 26.92 -12.88 14.22
C ASP A 126 26.79 -11.38 13.94
N GLN A 127 26.77 -10.98 12.66
CA GLN A 127 26.54 -9.58 12.29
C GLN A 127 25.13 -9.14 12.66
N GLU A 128 24.13 -9.99 12.40
CA GLU A 128 22.73 -9.73 12.74
C GLU A 128 22.51 -9.64 14.25
N SER A 129 23.08 -10.60 15.00
CA SER A 129 23.03 -10.61 16.47
C SER A 129 23.64 -9.35 17.07
N ARG A 130 24.84 -8.94 16.58
CA ARG A 130 25.50 -7.69 16.98
C ARG A 130 24.66 -6.47 16.63
N ALA A 131 24.13 -6.39 15.42
CA ALA A 131 23.27 -5.28 14.99
C ALA A 131 22.06 -5.14 15.92
N ARG A 132 21.34 -6.24 16.20
CA ARG A 132 20.17 -6.23 17.09
C ARG A 132 20.53 -5.79 18.51
N LYS A 133 21.58 -6.39 19.10
CA LYS A 133 22.02 -6.07 20.47
C LYS A 133 22.47 -4.60 20.58
N ASN A 134 23.26 -4.14 19.64
CA ASN A 134 23.82 -2.78 19.65
C ASN A 134 22.76 -1.72 19.34
N CYS A 135 21.81 -1.98 18.44
CA CYS A 135 20.65 -1.12 18.25
C CYS A 135 19.86 -0.96 19.56
N GLY A 136 19.60 -2.04 20.29
CA GLY A 136 18.90 -1.98 21.58
C GLY A 136 19.69 -1.25 22.68
N LYS A 137 21.03 -1.33 22.66
CA LYS A 137 21.87 -0.50 23.55
C LYS A 137 21.78 0.98 23.16
N MET A 138 21.94 1.30 21.88
CA MET A 138 21.88 2.68 21.38
C MET A 138 20.53 3.32 21.62
N TYR A 139 19.44 2.61 21.36
CA TYR A 139 18.08 3.07 21.63
C TYR A 139 17.90 3.45 23.11
N ARG A 140 18.37 2.60 24.04
CA ARG A 140 18.33 2.89 25.48
C ARG A 140 19.22 4.07 25.87
N LYS A 141 20.37 4.27 25.22
CA LYS A 141 21.22 5.45 25.44
C LYS A 141 20.50 6.72 24.97
N LEU A 142 19.88 6.70 23.79
CA LEU A 142 19.14 7.83 23.22
C LEU A 142 17.91 8.20 24.05
N LEU A 143 17.12 7.21 24.51
CA LEU A 143 15.95 7.45 25.38
C LEU A 143 16.29 8.12 26.72
N ARG A 144 17.55 8.06 27.17
CA ARG A 144 17.99 8.69 28.42
C ARG A 144 18.31 10.18 28.28
N GLY A 145 17.85 10.82 27.20
CA GLY A 145 17.90 12.27 27.05
C GLY A 145 19.20 12.81 26.45
N CYS A 146 19.88 12.04 25.58
CA CYS A 146 20.89 12.61 24.69
C CYS A 146 20.16 13.35 23.55
N ASP A 147 19.58 14.49 23.88
CA ASP A 147 19.00 15.37 22.87
C ASP A 147 20.10 16.05 22.05
N TYR A 148 19.79 16.31 20.79
CA TYR A 148 20.60 17.17 19.95
C TYR A 148 20.70 18.55 20.64
N HIS A 149 21.91 19.15 20.61
CA HIS A 149 22.21 20.58 20.73
C HIS A 149 23.04 21.08 21.96
N HIS A 150 23.97 21.99 21.60
CA HIS A 150 24.65 23.13 22.27
C HIS A 150 25.10 23.08 23.75
N ASN A 151 24.52 22.25 24.62
CA ASN A 151 24.75 22.30 26.08
C ASN A 151 25.66 21.17 26.60
N GLY A 152 26.49 20.59 25.74
CA GLY A 152 27.45 19.54 26.13
C GLY A 152 26.85 18.15 26.34
N ASN A 153 25.52 17.99 26.32
CA ASN A 153 24.84 16.70 26.41
C ASN A 153 24.63 16.06 25.03
N TYR A 154 25.73 15.74 24.35
CA TYR A 154 25.69 15.10 23.04
C TYR A 154 26.52 13.81 23.04
N LEU A 155 26.25 12.93 22.06
CA LEU A 155 27.04 11.74 21.83
C LEU A 155 27.39 11.66 20.34
N PHE A 156 28.67 11.78 20.00
CA PHE A 156 29.11 11.67 18.62
C PHE A 156 28.98 10.23 18.13
N TRP A 157 28.18 10.01 17.10
CA TRP A 157 27.93 8.68 16.53
C TRP A 157 28.49 8.56 15.11
N PRO A 158 29.77 8.19 14.94
CA PRO A 158 30.36 7.97 13.64
C PRO A 158 29.89 6.66 12.99
N ASP A 159 30.19 6.48 11.70
CA ASP A 159 30.08 5.17 11.07
C ASP A 159 31.21 4.22 11.45
N LEU A 160 31.05 2.95 11.05
CA LEU A 160 31.97 1.86 11.37
C LEU A 160 33.19 1.81 10.43
N ALA A 161 33.44 2.84 9.63
CA ALA A 161 34.67 2.94 8.85
C ALA A 161 35.89 2.93 9.77
N SER A 162 36.91 2.17 9.38
CA SER A 162 38.14 1.99 10.16
C SER A 162 38.84 3.32 10.46
N ALA A 163 38.75 4.29 9.56
CA ALA A 163 39.32 5.63 9.74
C ALA A 163 38.81 6.33 11.01
N HIS A 164 37.51 6.23 11.32
CA HIS A 164 36.89 6.86 12.49
C HIS A 164 37.31 6.22 13.82
N TYR A 165 37.77 4.96 13.78
CA TYR A 165 38.17 4.21 14.97
C TYR A 165 39.69 3.97 15.06
N SER A 166 40.47 4.60 14.18
CA SER A 166 41.93 4.62 14.27
C SER A 166 42.41 5.22 15.59
N ASN A 167 43.60 4.82 16.05
CA ASN A 167 44.16 5.30 17.33
C ASN A 167 44.30 6.83 17.33
N LEU A 168 44.83 7.39 16.24
CA LEU A 168 44.96 8.83 16.05
C LEU A 168 43.62 9.59 16.21
N VAL A 169 42.53 9.07 15.62
CA VAL A 169 41.22 9.72 15.72
C VAL A 169 40.65 9.60 17.13
N LYS A 170 40.76 8.43 17.76
CA LYS A 170 40.31 8.23 19.15
C LYS A 170 41.06 9.15 20.11
N GLU A 171 42.38 9.22 20.02
CA GLU A 171 43.22 10.13 20.82
C GLU A 171 42.80 11.58 20.65
N ARG A 172 42.51 12.00 19.41
CA ARG A 172 42.03 13.35 19.11
C ARG A 172 40.66 13.63 19.73
N LEU A 173 39.72 12.68 19.67
CA LEU A 173 38.40 12.82 20.29
C LEU A 173 38.50 12.91 21.82
N HIS A 174 39.35 12.07 22.43
CA HIS A 174 39.64 12.12 23.87
C HIS A 174 40.27 13.46 24.28
N LYS A 175 41.29 13.94 23.55
CA LYS A 175 41.94 15.24 23.81
C LYS A 175 40.97 16.41 23.73
N LYS A 176 39.96 16.32 22.85
CA LYS A 176 38.90 17.33 22.70
C LYS A 176 37.71 17.13 23.63
N ASN A 177 37.74 16.11 24.49
CA ASN A 177 36.64 15.73 25.38
C ASN A 177 35.31 15.53 24.62
N VAL A 178 35.37 14.92 23.43
CA VAL A 178 34.20 14.61 22.61
C VAL A 178 33.70 13.21 22.99
N PRO A 179 32.53 13.06 23.63
CA PRO A 179 31.95 11.73 23.87
C PRO A 179 31.54 11.08 22.55
N PHE A 180 31.89 9.82 22.33
CA PHE A 180 31.59 9.11 21.09
C PHE A 180 31.17 7.64 21.30
N VAL A 181 30.45 7.09 20.32
CA VAL A 181 30.02 5.68 20.32
C VAL A 181 31.21 4.77 20.04
N ALA A 182 31.57 3.93 21.00
CA ALA A 182 32.64 2.94 20.83
C ALA A 182 32.29 1.90 19.74
N CYS A 183 33.31 1.40 19.02
CA CYS A 183 33.14 0.50 17.87
C CYS A 183 32.30 -0.74 18.22
N GLN A 184 32.57 -1.36 19.37
CA GLN A 184 31.87 -2.55 19.86
C GLN A 184 30.39 -2.32 20.20
N ASP A 185 29.99 -1.07 20.46
CA ASP A 185 28.62 -0.68 20.76
C ASP A 185 27.89 -0.13 19.52
N ASN A 186 28.61 0.13 18.42
CA ASN A 186 28.05 0.65 17.18
C ASN A 186 27.41 -0.50 16.38
N PRO A 187 26.12 -0.42 16.00
CA PRO A 187 25.50 -1.50 15.25
C PRO A 187 26.02 -1.56 13.79
N PRO A 188 26.47 -2.73 13.31
CA PRO A 188 26.92 -2.89 11.93
C PRO A 188 25.74 -2.88 10.95
N ASN A 189 25.97 -2.29 9.76
CA ASN A 189 25.11 -2.41 8.58
C ASN A 189 23.63 -2.01 8.80
N VAL A 190 23.41 -0.95 9.58
CA VAL A 190 22.08 -0.37 9.87
C VAL A 190 21.99 1.11 9.46
N PRO A 191 22.21 1.46 8.19
CA PRO A 191 22.07 2.85 7.71
C PRO A 191 20.72 3.47 8.10
N GLN A 192 19.63 2.69 8.06
CA GLN A 192 18.30 3.15 8.43
C GLN A 192 18.17 3.66 9.88
N ALA A 193 19.09 3.29 10.78
CA ALA A 193 19.10 3.76 12.16
C ALA A 193 19.92 5.05 12.34
N ARG A 194 20.66 5.49 11.32
CA ARG A 194 21.56 6.64 11.37
C ARG A 194 20.82 7.89 10.87
N PRO A 195 20.62 8.92 11.71
CA PRO A 195 19.89 10.13 11.30
C PRO A 195 20.49 10.85 10.09
N ILE A 196 21.82 10.79 9.92
CA ILE A 196 22.52 11.40 8.78
C ILE A 196 22.09 10.83 7.43
N GLU A 197 21.69 9.56 7.35
CA GLU A 197 21.22 8.94 6.10
C GLU A 197 19.88 9.55 5.66
N THR A 198 19.03 9.93 6.62
CA THR A 198 17.80 10.67 6.33
C THR A 198 18.11 12.07 5.81
N VAL A 199 19.10 12.75 6.40
CA VAL A 199 19.55 14.07 5.93
C VAL A 199 20.07 13.98 4.49
N TRP A 200 20.91 12.98 4.18
CA TRP A 200 21.39 12.76 2.82
C TRP A 200 20.27 12.48 1.83
N ALA A 201 19.31 11.62 2.18
CA ALA A 201 18.17 11.31 1.31
C ALA A 201 17.30 12.55 1.03
N LEU A 202 17.08 13.42 2.03
CA LEU A 202 16.35 14.68 1.87
C LEU A 202 17.12 15.68 1.00
N LEU A 203 18.43 15.78 1.21
CA LEU A 203 19.31 16.66 0.43
C LEU A 203 19.39 16.22 -1.03
N GLU A 204 19.59 14.92 -1.29
CA GLU A 204 19.61 14.35 -2.63
C GLU A 204 18.31 14.65 -3.38
N ARG A 205 17.16 14.45 -2.72
CA ARG A 205 15.85 14.79 -3.29
C ARG A 205 15.79 16.27 -3.70
N LYS A 206 16.16 17.19 -2.81
CA LYS A 206 16.18 18.64 -3.09
C LYS A 206 17.19 19.04 -4.17
N LEU A 207 18.32 18.35 -4.22
CA LEU A 207 19.39 18.62 -5.17
C LEU A 207 18.94 18.33 -6.60
N TYR A 208 18.27 17.19 -6.81
CA TYR A 208 17.81 16.73 -8.12
C TYR A 208 16.35 17.11 -8.45
N GLU A 209 15.73 18.00 -7.66
CA GLU A 209 14.42 18.57 -7.98
C GLU A 209 14.41 19.22 -9.39
N ASN A 210 13.28 19.09 -10.09
CA ASN A 210 13.06 19.60 -11.44
C ASN A 210 14.03 19.05 -12.50
N ASN A 211 14.48 17.80 -12.34
CA ASN A 211 15.44 17.14 -13.23
C ASN A 211 16.74 17.95 -13.38
N TRP A 212 17.17 18.63 -12.32
CA TRP A 212 18.43 19.36 -12.35
C TRP A 212 19.60 18.38 -12.43
N GLU A 213 20.56 18.66 -13.31
CA GLU A 213 21.77 17.85 -13.45
C GLU A 213 23.02 18.72 -13.29
N ALA A 214 24.06 18.14 -12.68
CA ALA A 214 25.33 18.84 -12.48
C ALA A 214 26.14 18.85 -13.77
N LYS A 215 26.52 20.04 -14.24
CA LYS A 215 27.41 20.21 -15.41
C LYS A 215 28.88 19.99 -15.08
N ASN A 216 29.27 20.21 -13.83
CA ASN A 216 30.62 20.02 -13.30
C ASN A 216 30.59 19.95 -11.76
N LEU A 217 31.73 19.62 -11.16
CA LEU A 217 31.88 19.47 -9.71
C LEU A 217 31.61 20.79 -8.96
N ASP A 218 32.00 21.93 -9.51
CA ASP A 218 31.79 23.24 -8.86
C ASP A 218 30.32 23.63 -8.80
N ALA A 219 29.57 23.37 -9.88
CA ALA A 219 28.12 23.57 -9.91
C ALA A 219 27.42 22.65 -8.92
N LEU A 220 27.85 21.39 -8.81
CA LEU A 220 27.35 20.44 -7.80
C LEU A 220 27.64 20.94 -6.39
N ALA A 221 28.89 21.33 -6.09
CA ALA A 221 29.30 21.79 -4.77
C ALA A 221 28.54 23.06 -4.33
N ARG A 222 28.37 24.03 -5.24
CA ARG A 222 27.57 25.24 -4.97
C ARG A 222 26.12 24.90 -4.65
N ARG A 223 25.52 23.99 -5.42
CA ARG A 223 24.13 23.58 -5.19
C ARG A 223 23.95 22.76 -3.91
N ILE A 224 24.88 21.87 -3.58
CA ILE A 224 24.90 21.15 -2.29
C ILE A 224 24.87 22.16 -1.14
N LYS A 225 25.78 23.15 -1.15
CA LYS A 225 25.84 24.19 -0.11
C LYS A 225 24.54 24.99 -0.01
N GLN A 226 23.96 25.37 -1.15
CA GLN A 226 22.69 26.09 -1.20
C GLN A 226 21.55 25.26 -0.60
N LYS A 227 21.38 24.01 -1.06
CA LYS A 227 20.28 23.13 -0.62
C LYS A 227 20.44 22.63 0.81
N ALA A 228 21.68 22.49 1.29
CA ALA A 228 21.94 22.20 2.70
C ALA A 228 21.48 23.35 3.61
N LYS A 229 21.73 24.61 3.23
CA LYS A 229 21.22 25.78 3.98
C LYS A 229 19.69 25.83 4.02
N GLU A 230 19.03 25.49 2.92
CA GLU A 230 17.56 25.40 2.86
C GLU A 230 16.96 24.26 3.70
N LEU A 231 17.77 23.27 4.13
CA LEU A 231 17.33 22.18 5.02
C LEU A 231 17.54 22.49 6.49
N ASP A 232 18.41 23.44 6.80
CA ASP A 232 18.76 23.88 8.16
C ASP A 232 17.77 24.94 8.69
N GLN A 233 16.94 25.50 7.81
CA GLN A 233 15.83 26.42 8.09
C GLN A 233 14.53 25.66 8.37
#